data_AF-A0A1B7ME85-F1
#
_entry.id   AF-A0A1B7ME85-F1
#
_cell.length_a   1.000
_cell.length_b   1.000
_cell.length_c   1.000
_cell.angle_alpha   90.00
_cell.angle_beta   90.00
_cell.angle_gamma   90.00
#
_symmetry.space_group_name_H-M   'P 1'
#
loop_
_entity.id
_entity.type
_entity.pdbx_description
1 polymer ?
#
loop_
_entity_poly.entity_id
_entity_poly.type
_entity_poly.pdbx_seq_one_letter_code
_entity_poly.pdbx_strand_id
1 'polypeptide(L)'
;MARTKQTARKATGGLAPRVTLQLDHNNGSSEQMVEMEVCEPFEHNNFCIICQDGFVLFLCNDCLRVMCKECMEIPSGHMATVIEDDVVFKCLCCHIAGQKNGTNYSPYQGFYRNGEALFQPFLPVRATLETLLVSQISSASVLFLHLVVIGYDATGGPFHLVHQFLTPYFPFGGFEYHEVHFDVSNESKVEKYQASANKLLKSLLAKGTWTRVVIAMTNHTNNDLGDLYLGYEGKTKEYVAARVDEFFGIILPPWQVLIDHATESYLWLLCCGSIIDNAETFSHLQVSILQ
;
A
#
# COMPACT_ATOMS: atom_id res chain seq x y z
N MET A 1 29.85 29.33 12.09
CA MET A 1 28.54 28.89 11.56
C MET A 1 27.53 28.94 12.71
N ALA A 2 26.54 29.83 12.62
CA ALA A 2 25.50 29.96 13.65
C ALA A 2 24.55 28.76 13.57
N ARG A 3 24.47 27.95 14.63
CA ARG A 3 23.45 26.92 14.78
C ARG A 3 22.10 27.62 14.97
N THR A 4 21.23 27.56 13.97
CA THR A 4 19.83 27.92 14.13
C THR A 4 19.16 26.85 15.00
N LYS A 5 18.70 27.28 16.18
CA LYS A 5 17.95 26.42 17.10
C LYS A 5 16.53 26.31 16.55
N GLN A 6 16.26 25.30 15.72
CA GLN A 6 14.90 24.93 15.38
C GLN A 6 14.23 24.36 16.64
N THR A 7 13.50 25.19 17.37
CA THR A 7 12.46 24.70 18.28
C THR A 7 11.30 24.26 17.41
N ALA A 8 11.08 22.95 17.30
CA ALA A 8 9.83 22.41 16.76
C ALA A 8 8.68 23.10 17.51
N ARG A 9 7.87 23.89 16.80
CA ARG A 9 6.56 24.28 17.34
C ARG A 9 5.84 22.96 17.62
N LYS A 10 5.35 22.78 18.85
CA LYS A 10 4.43 21.70 19.19
C LYS A 10 3.28 21.77 18.18
N ALA A 11 3.28 20.89 17.20
CA ALA A 11 2.09 20.52 16.46
C ALA A 11 1.29 19.59 17.37
N THR A 12 0.92 20.09 18.55
CA THR A 12 0.03 19.35 19.44
C THR A 12 -1.35 19.41 18.83
N GLY A 13 -1.98 18.24 18.70
CA GLY A 13 -3.43 18.16 18.55
C GLY A 13 -4.09 19.12 19.53
N GLY A 14 -5.14 19.80 19.10
CA GLY A 14 -5.88 20.66 20.02
C GLY A 14 -6.68 19.82 21.01
N LEU A 15 -7.46 20.52 21.82
CA LEU A 15 -8.68 19.93 22.35
C LEU A 15 -9.77 20.13 21.29
N ALA A 16 -10.58 19.11 21.07
CA ALA A 16 -11.79 19.17 20.26
C ALA A 16 -12.93 18.52 21.07
N PRO A 17 -14.08 19.17 21.25
CA PRO A 17 -15.21 18.55 21.94
C PRO A 17 -15.63 17.26 21.22
N ARG A 18 -15.89 16.22 22.03
CA ARG A 18 -16.44 14.96 21.55
C ARG A 18 -17.90 15.17 21.15
N VAL A 19 -18.26 14.71 19.97
CA VAL A 19 -19.64 14.62 19.48
C VAL A 19 -19.96 13.17 19.12
N THR A 20 -21.23 12.79 19.26
CA THR A 20 -21.73 11.50 18.78
C THR A 20 -22.63 11.78 17.60
N LEU A 21 -22.31 11.17 16.46
CA LEU A 21 -23.13 11.23 15.26
C LEU A 21 -24.03 10.00 15.24
N GLN A 22 -25.34 10.20 15.34
CA GLN A 22 -26.30 9.12 15.15
C GLN A 22 -26.38 8.84 13.65
N LEU A 23 -25.78 7.73 13.21
CA LEU A 23 -26.05 7.22 11.88
C LEU A 23 -27.41 6.52 11.94
N ASP A 24 -28.42 7.12 11.31
CA ASP A 24 -29.65 6.41 11.01
C ASP A 24 -29.30 5.24 10.08
N HIS A 25 -29.27 4.02 10.64
CA HIS A 25 -29.02 2.77 9.91
C HIS A 25 -30.10 2.42 8.85
N ASN A 26 -30.93 3.38 8.45
CA ASN A 26 -32.10 3.17 7.59
C ASN A 26 -31.83 3.26 6.08
N ASN A 27 -30.59 3.44 5.64
CA ASN A 27 -30.28 3.38 4.22
C ASN A 27 -30.09 1.93 3.76
N GLY A 28 -31.20 1.31 3.34
CA GLY A 28 -31.19 0.15 2.47
C GLY A 28 -30.51 0.50 1.14
N SER A 29 -29.20 0.28 1.06
CA SER A 29 -28.50 0.24 -0.22
C SER A 29 -28.93 -1.04 -0.93
N SER A 30 -29.67 -0.89 -2.03
CA SER A 30 -29.80 -1.99 -2.99
C SER A 30 -28.42 -2.25 -3.57
N GLU A 31 -27.72 -3.25 -3.05
CA GLU A 31 -26.51 -3.79 -3.62
C GLU A 31 -26.85 -4.36 -5.00
N GLN A 32 -26.66 -3.55 -6.05
CA GLN A 32 -26.44 -4.11 -7.37
C GLN A 32 -25.01 -4.66 -7.35
N MET A 33 -24.90 -5.95 -7.04
CA MET A 33 -23.70 -6.73 -7.26
C MET A 33 -23.34 -6.62 -8.74
N VAL A 34 -22.32 -5.82 -9.03
CA VAL A 34 -21.67 -5.85 -10.34
C VAL A 34 -20.80 -7.11 -10.31
N GLU A 35 -21.19 -8.11 -11.08
CA GLU A 35 -20.40 -9.33 -11.30
C GLU A 35 -19.08 -8.89 -11.94
N MET A 36 -18.03 -8.82 -11.12
CA MET A 36 -16.72 -8.33 -11.53
C MET A 36 -15.86 -9.54 -11.87
N GLU A 37 -15.55 -9.69 -13.14
CA GLU A 37 -14.74 -10.78 -13.65
C GLU A 37 -13.30 -10.63 -13.14
N VAL A 38 -12.85 -11.59 -12.32
CA VAL A 38 -11.50 -11.64 -11.77
C VAL A 38 -10.55 -12.17 -12.85
N CYS A 39 -9.98 -11.27 -13.66
CA CYS A 39 -8.74 -11.54 -14.41
C CYS A 39 -7.53 -11.34 -13.47
N GLU A 40 -6.44 -12.09 -13.46
CA GLU A 40 -5.83 -13.14 -14.30
C GLU A 40 -4.64 -13.71 -13.44
N PRO A 41 -3.87 -14.70 -13.90
CA PRO A 41 -2.91 -15.47 -13.09
C PRO A 41 -1.80 -14.61 -12.50
N PHE A 42 -1.10 -15.17 -11.50
CA PHE A 42 0.07 -14.55 -10.88
C PHE A 42 1.16 -14.23 -11.91
N GLU A 43 1.16 -13.01 -12.44
CA GLU A 43 2.25 -12.49 -13.25
C GLU A 43 3.49 -12.30 -12.36
N HIS A 44 4.66 -12.69 -12.88
CA HIS A 44 5.93 -12.36 -12.24
C HIS A 44 6.08 -10.86 -12.06
N ASN A 45 6.88 -10.45 -11.07
CA ASN A 45 7.11 -9.02 -10.85
C ASN A 45 7.87 -8.39 -12.01
N ASN A 46 7.63 -7.10 -12.27
CA ASN A 46 8.30 -6.35 -13.33
C ASN A 46 9.65 -5.74 -12.91
N PHE A 47 10.14 -6.03 -11.71
CA PHE A 47 11.34 -5.43 -11.15
C PHE A 47 12.33 -6.48 -10.65
N CYS A 48 13.58 -6.34 -11.11
CA CYS A 48 14.69 -7.15 -10.66
C CYS A 48 14.84 -7.05 -9.14
N ILE A 49 14.87 -8.20 -8.46
CA ILE A 49 15.02 -8.24 -7.00
C ILE A 49 16.36 -7.69 -6.47
N ILE A 50 17.34 -7.52 -7.36
CA ILE A 50 18.68 -7.03 -7.01
C ILE A 50 18.76 -5.51 -7.17
N CYS A 51 18.52 -5.00 -8.38
CA CYS A 51 18.67 -3.57 -8.68
C CYS A 51 17.38 -2.76 -8.62
N GLN A 52 16.22 -3.41 -8.40
CA GLN A 52 14.89 -2.78 -8.34
C GLN A 52 14.42 -2.11 -9.65
N ASP A 53 15.17 -2.31 -10.74
CA ASP A 53 14.88 -1.80 -12.08
C ASP A 53 14.30 -2.91 -12.98
N GLY A 54 13.81 -2.54 -14.14
CA GLY A 54 13.23 -3.45 -15.14
C GLY A 54 13.95 -3.34 -16.49
N PHE A 55 14.24 -4.46 -17.13
CA PHE A 55 14.61 -4.52 -18.56
C PHE A 55 14.42 -5.95 -19.11
N VAL A 56 15.47 -6.58 -19.64
CA VAL A 56 15.47 -8.02 -19.95
C VAL A 56 15.47 -8.80 -18.64
N LEU A 57 14.31 -9.34 -18.29
CA LEU A 57 14.06 -10.05 -17.04
C LEU A 57 14.01 -11.57 -17.28
N PHE A 58 14.59 -12.31 -16.35
CA PHE A 58 14.45 -13.76 -16.25
C PHE A 58 13.46 -14.09 -15.14
N LEU A 59 12.43 -14.86 -15.50
CA LEU A 59 11.30 -15.19 -14.63
C LEU A 59 11.60 -16.45 -13.83
N CYS A 60 11.58 -16.36 -12.50
CA CYS A 60 11.87 -17.52 -11.67
C CYS A 60 10.75 -18.55 -11.79
N ASN A 61 11.07 -19.82 -12.10
CA ASN A 61 10.05 -20.86 -12.20
C ASN A 61 9.47 -21.27 -10.84
N ASP A 62 10.17 -20.97 -9.73
CA ASP A 62 9.76 -21.37 -8.37
C ASP A 62 8.99 -20.26 -7.60
N CYS A 63 9.00 -19.00 -8.04
CA CYS A 63 8.34 -17.88 -7.34
C CYS A 63 8.15 -16.67 -8.25
N LEU A 64 7.45 -15.63 -7.77
CA LEU A 64 7.15 -14.42 -8.55
C LEU A 64 8.37 -13.50 -8.82
N ARG A 65 9.52 -13.76 -8.22
CA ARG A 65 10.71 -12.91 -8.35
C ARG A 65 11.31 -13.00 -9.75
N VAL A 66 11.94 -11.92 -10.17
CA VAL A 66 12.69 -11.83 -11.43
C VAL A 66 14.09 -11.29 -11.18
N MET A 67 15.03 -11.62 -12.07
CA MET A 67 16.37 -11.02 -12.08
C MET A 67 16.67 -10.50 -13.49
N CYS A 68 17.21 -9.29 -13.60
CA CYS A 68 17.57 -8.73 -14.89
C CYS A 68 18.91 -9.28 -15.38
N LYS A 69 19.08 -9.26 -16.71
CA LYS A 69 20.34 -9.58 -17.38
C LYS A 69 21.49 -8.73 -16.86
N GLU A 70 21.30 -7.44 -16.59
CA GLU A 70 22.39 -6.55 -16.16
C GLU A 70 22.96 -6.92 -14.77
N CYS A 71 22.17 -7.57 -13.92
CA CYS A 71 22.63 -8.07 -12.63
C CYS A 71 23.33 -9.44 -12.71
N MET A 72 23.29 -10.13 -13.85
CA MET A 72 23.84 -11.47 -14.04
C MET A 72 24.84 -11.52 -15.19
N GLU A 73 25.99 -12.14 -15.00
CA GLU A 73 26.96 -12.30 -16.09
C GLU A 73 26.63 -13.52 -16.96
N ILE A 74 25.69 -13.35 -17.89
CA ILE A 74 25.39 -14.39 -18.88
C ILE A 74 26.56 -14.50 -19.86
N PRO A 75 27.21 -15.67 -20.00
CA PRO A 75 28.32 -15.84 -20.93
C PRO A 75 27.93 -15.48 -22.37
N SER A 76 28.84 -14.82 -23.09
CA SER A 76 28.64 -14.45 -24.50
C SER A 76 28.21 -15.67 -25.33
N GLY A 77 27.23 -15.48 -26.21
CA GLY A 77 26.69 -16.54 -27.06
C GLY A 77 25.61 -17.42 -26.42
N HIS A 78 25.39 -17.34 -25.10
CA HIS A 78 24.42 -18.20 -24.40
C HIS A 78 23.05 -17.55 -24.19
N MET A 79 22.87 -16.28 -24.61
CA MET A 79 21.58 -15.59 -24.50
C MET A 79 20.45 -16.32 -25.23
N ALA A 80 20.73 -16.92 -26.39
CA ALA A 80 19.73 -17.70 -27.12
C ALA A 80 19.37 -19.00 -26.39
N THR A 81 20.33 -19.60 -25.69
CA THR A 81 20.13 -20.84 -24.95
C THR A 81 19.30 -20.64 -23.69
N VAL A 82 19.56 -19.59 -22.91
CA VAL A 82 18.85 -19.36 -21.64
C VAL A 82 17.39 -18.96 -21.79
N ILE A 83 16.93 -18.69 -23.01
CA ILE A 83 15.53 -18.37 -23.33
C ILE A 83 14.81 -19.54 -24.02
N GLU A 84 15.47 -20.69 -24.19
CA GLU A 84 14.82 -21.90 -24.73
C GLU A 84 13.78 -22.43 -23.72
N ASP A 85 12.64 -22.92 -24.21
CA ASP A 85 11.48 -23.30 -23.39
C ASP A 85 11.77 -24.42 -22.37
N ASP A 86 12.80 -25.23 -22.61
CA ASP A 86 13.23 -26.32 -21.73
C ASP A 86 14.22 -25.87 -20.63
N VAL A 87 14.56 -24.58 -20.60
CA VAL A 87 15.44 -23.99 -19.59
C VAL A 87 14.64 -23.41 -18.44
N VAL A 88 15.02 -23.83 -17.24
CA VAL A 88 14.45 -23.37 -15.98
C VAL A 88 15.38 -22.34 -15.35
N PHE A 89 14.84 -21.18 -15.00
CA PHE A 89 15.52 -20.18 -14.20
C PHE A 89 15.08 -20.24 -12.75
N LYS A 90 16.04 -20.27 -11.83
CA LYS A 90 15.82 -20.20 -10.39
C LYS A 90 16.54 -18.98 -9.84
N CYS A 91 15.78 -18.04 -9.27
CA CYS A 91 16.37 -16.82 -8.71
C CYS A 91 17.29 -17.12 -7.51
N LEU A 92 18.16 -16.15 -7.19
CA LEU A 92 19.10 -16.21 -6.08
C LEU A 92 18.40 -16.51 -4.74
N CYS A 93 17.22 -15.94 -4.48
CA CYS A 93 16.47 -16.17 -3.26
C CYS A 93 15.99 -17.63 -3.14
N CYS A 94 15.44 -18.22 -4.20
CA CYS A 94 15.00 -19.61 -4.20
C CYS A 94 16.18 -20.59 -4.11
N HIS A 95 17.32 -20.25 -4.73
CA HIS A 95 18.57 -21.00 -4.56
C HIS A 95 19.00 -21.06 -3.09
N ILE A 96 19.13 -19.89 -2.45
CA ILE A 96 19.55 -19.81 -1.04
C ILE A 96 18.53 -20.48 -0.12
N ALA A 97 17.22 -20.27 -0.35
CA ALA A 97 16.17 -20.90 0.43
C ALA A 97 16.23 -22.44 0.35
N GLY A 98 16.47 -23.00 -0.84
CA GLY A 98 16.61 -24.44 -1.04
C GLY A 98 17.82 -25.05 -0.33
N GLN A 99 18.85 -24.24 -0.01
CA GLN A 99 20.04 -24.70 0.69
C GLN A 99 19.92 -24.68 2.22
N LYS A 100 18.97 -23.93 2.79
CA LYS A 100 18.86 -23.74 4.26
C LYS A 100 18.70 -25.03 5.07
N ASN A 101 18.22 -26.10 4.45
CA ASN A 101 18.03 -27.41 5.09
C ASN A 101 19.05 -28.47 4.63
N GLY A 102 20.02 -28.10 3.79
CA GLY A 102 21.04 -29.01 3.25
C GLY A 102 22.37 -28.89 3.99
N THR A 103 23.16 -29.97 3.97
CA THR A 103 24.55 -29.97 4.46
C THR A 103 25.57 -29.55 3.40
N ASN A 104 25.17 -29.49 2.12
CA ASN A 104 26.03 -29.17 0.99
C ASN A 104 25.57 -27.87 0.32
N TYR A 105 26.27 -26.77 0.60
CA TYR A 105 26.10 -25.52 -0.13
C TYR A 105 26.73 -25.63 -1.52
N SER A 106 25.97 -25.26 -2.54
CA SER A 106 26.44 -25.18 -3.93
C SER A 106 26.51 -23.73 -4.43
N PRO A 107 27.43 -23.42 -5.35
CA PRO A 107 27.43 -22.13 -6.03
C PRO A 107 26.11 -21.87 -6.77
N TYR A 108 25.74 -20.59 -6.90
CA TYR A 108 24.55 -20.19 -7.64
C TYR A 108 24.72 -20.42 -9.14
N GLN A 109 23.84 -21.20 -9.76
CA GLN A 109 23.91 -21.53 -11.19
C GLN A 109 22.89 -20.77 -12.04
N GLY A 110 21.78 -20.32 -11.43
CA GLY A 110 20.69 -19.58 -12.09
C GLY A 110 19.85 -20.41 -13.06
N PHE A 111 20.47 -21.04 -14.06
CA PHE A 111 19.80 -21.70 -15.18
C PHE A 111 20.07 -23.20 -15.24
N TYR A 112 19.03 -23.97 -15.51
CA TYR A 112 19.07 -25.43 -15.50
C TYR A 112 18.33 -26.00 -16.71
N ARG A 113 18.81 -27.12 -17.24
CA ARG A 113 18.14 -27.93 -18.26
C ARG A 113 18.14 -29.37 -17.79
N ASN A 114 16.96 -30.00 -17.76
CA ASN A 114 16.81 -31.38 -17.26
C ASN A 114 17.40 -31.59 -15.85
N GLY A 115 17.36 -30.56 -15.00
CA GLY A 115 17.92 -30.58 -13.64
C GLY A 115 19.44 -30.34 -13.56
N GLU A 116 20.14 -30.24 -14.68
CA GLU A 116 21.57 -29.95 -14.72
C GLU A 116 21.84 -28.45 -14.94
N ALA A 117 22.85 -27.92 -14.26
CA ALA A 117 23.25 -26.51 -14.40
C ALA A 117 23.83 -26.23 -15.78
N LEU A 118 23.33 -25.20 -16.47
CA LEU A 118 23.81 -24.81 -17.80
C LEU A 118 25.20 -24.18 -17.77
N PHE A 119 25.52 -23.45 -16.70
CA PHE A 119 26.79 -22.76 -16.55
C PHE A 119 27.69 -23.48 -15.55
N GLN A 120 29.01 -23.39 -15.79
CA GLN A 120 30.04 -23.90 -14.89
C GLN A 120 31.18 -22.87 -14.83
N PRO A 121 31.78 -22.61 -13.65
CA PRO A 121 31.48 -23.26 -12.36
C PRO A 121 30.30 -22.65 -11.59
N PHE A 122 29.91 -21.41 -11.89
CA PHE A 122 28.75 -20.71 -11.29
C PHE A 122 28.35 -19.51 -12.17
N LEU A 123 27.17 -18.96 -11.94
CA LEU A 123 26.70 -17.73 -12.58
C LEU A 123 27.06 -16.51 -11.70
N PRO A 124 27.97 -15.63 -12.15
CA PRO A 124 28.30 -14.43 -11.39
C PRO A 124 27.12 -13.45 -11.31
N VAL A 125 26.90 -12.89 -10.13
CA VAL A 125 25.95 -11.80 -9.89
C VAL A 125 26.77 -10.53 -9.68
N ARG A 126 26.58 -9.53 -10.54
CA ARG A 126 27.43 -8.31 -10.60
C ARG A 126 26.93 -7.15 -9.75
N ALA A 127 25.78 -7.30 -9.11
CA ALA A 127 25.15 -6.23 -8.32
C ALA A 127 25.06 -6.62 -6.84
N THR A 128 25.12 -5.60 -5.98
CA THR A 128 24.89 -5.75 -4.55
C THR A 128 23.41 -5.98 -4.33
N LEU A 129 23.07 -7.02 -3.56
CA LEU A 129 21.69 -7.23 -3.14
C LEU A 129 21.34 -6.16 -2.09
N GLU A 130 20.56 -5.17 -2.49
CA GLU A 130 20.12 -4.07 -1.61
C GLU A 130 18.88 -4.44 -0.76
N THR A 131 18.23 -5.56 -1.09
CA THR A 131 17.02 -6.04 -0.42
C THR A 131 17.31 -7.26 0.46
N LEU A 132 16.45 -7.54 1.44
CA LEU A 132 16.54 -8.79 2.19
C LEU A 132 16.16 -9.95 1.26
N LEU A 133 16.82 -11.10 1.42
CA LEU A 133 16.55 -12.31 0.62
C LEU A 133 15.10 -12.79 0.67
N VAL A 134 14.36 -12.39 1.71
CA VAL A 134 12.94 -12.71 1.91
C VAL A 134 12.01 -11.66 1.33
N SER A 135 12.51 -10.46 1.00
CA SER A 135 11.72 -9.38 0.41
C SER A 135 11.29 -9.73 -1.02
N GLN A 136 10.25 -9.03 -1.47
CA GLN A 136 9.76 -9.04 -2.84
C GLN A 136 9.43 -7.60 -3.23
N ILE A 137 9.74 -7.24 -4.47
CA ILE A 137 9.32 -5.97 -5.07
C ILE A 137 8.13 -6.33 -5.93
N SER A 138 6.97 -5.76 -5.65
CA SER A 138 5.74 -6.12 -6.34
C SER A 138 5.30 -5.03 -7.29
N SER A 139 4.97 -5.43 -8.51
CA SER A 139 4.39 -4.59 -9.56
C SER A 139 2.87 -4.71 -9.63
N ALA A 140 2.24 -5.34 -8.64
CA ALA A 140 0.79 -5.48 -8.59
C ALA A 140 0.11 -4.10 -8.53
N SER A 141 -1.10 -4.00 -9.10
CA SER A 141 -1.81 -2.72 -9.15
C SER A 141 -2.20 -2.24 -7.76
N VAL A 142 -2.05 -0.94 -7.51
CA VAL A 142 -2.28 -0.29 -6.23
C VAL A 142 -3.19 0.93 -6.40
N LEU A 143 -4.31 0.93 -5.68
CA LEU A 143 -5.10 2.14 -5.44
C LEU A 143 -4.71 2.73 -4.09
N PHE A 144 -4.33 4.01 -4.10
CA PHE A 144 -3.93 4.75 -2.92
C PHE A 144 -4.95 5.85 -2.63
N LEU A 145 -5.82 5.62 -1.65
CA LEU A 145 -6.80 6.59 -1.16
C LEU A 145 -6.23 7.32 0.05
N HIS A 146 -5.94 8.61 -0.09
CA HIS A 146 -5.46 9.45 1.00
C HIS A 146 -6.60 10.33 1.53
N LEU A 147 -7.16 9.95 2.67
CA LEU A 147 -8.25 10.65 3.35
C LEU A 147 -7.67 11.71 4.30
N VAL A 148 -8.02 12.97 4.10
CA VAL A 148 -7.43 14.10 4.83
C VAL A 148 -8.52 14.88 5.53
N VAL A 149 -8.38 15.10 6.84
CA VAL A 149 -9.31 15.98 7.56
C VAL A 149 -9.19 17.41 7.00
N ILE A 150 -10.33 18.07 6.77
CA ILE A 150 -10.34 19.44 6.26
C ILE A 150 -9.49 20.37 7.13
N GLY A 151 -8.80 21.32 6.50
CA GLY A 151 -7.94 22.29 7.20
C GLY A 151 -6.52 21.79 7.48
N TYR A 152 -6.22 20.54 7.15
CA TYR A 152 -4.86 20.01 7.11
C TYR A 152 -4.25 20.22 5.71
N ASP A 153 -3.05 20.81 5.65
CA ASP A 153 -2.28 20.89 4.41
C ASP A 153 -1.42 19.62 4.27
N ALA A 154 -1.89 18.71 3.41
CA ALA A 154 -1.20 17.47 3.07
C ALA A 154 -0.09 17.66 2.02
N THR A 155 0.10 18.87 1.50
CA THR A 155 1.08 19.13 0.44
C THR A 155 2.49 18.82 0.92
N GLY A 156 3.20 17.97 0.17
CA GLY A 156 4.54 17.50 0.56
C GLY A 156 4.55 16.55 1.76
N GLY A 157 3.37 16.11 2.23
CA GLY A 157 3.24 15.06 3.22
C GLY A 157 3.75 13.70 2.71
N PRO A 158 3.94 12.73 3.61
CA PRO A 158 4.54 11.44 3.28
C PRO A 158 3.80 10.70 2.17
N PHE A 159 2.47 10.76 2.14
CA PHE A 159 1.66 10.09 1.11
C PHE A 159 1.78 10.74 -0.27
N HIS A 160 1.90 12.07 -0.32
CA HIS A 160 2.19 12.78 -1.56
C HIS A 160 3.59 12.43 -2.10
N LEU A 161 4.58 12.32 -1.20
CA LEU A 161 5.93 11.89 -1.55
C LEU A 161 5.96 10.45 -2.06
N VAL A 162 5.23 9.53 -1.41
CA VAL A 162 5.07 8.15 -1.88
C VAL A 162 4.50 8.13 -3.29
N HIS A 163 3.45 8.92 -3.56
CA HIS A 163 2.89 9.03 -4.90
C HIS A 163 3.95 9.51 -5.91
N GLN A 164 4.65 10.62 -5.63
CA GLN A 164 5.69 11.14 -6.54
C GLN A 164 6.82 10.13 -6.79
N PHE A 165 7.21 9.38 -5.75
CA PHE A 165 8.30 8.42 -5.82
C PHE A 165 7.93 7.14 -6.57
N LEU A 166 6.68 6.67 -6.40
CA LEU A 166 6.22 5.42 -6.99
C LEU A 166 5.69 5.58 -8.42
N THR A 167 5.11 6.73 -8.79
CA THR A 167 4.54 6.94 -10.14
C THR A 167 5.49 6.58 -11.30
N PRO A 168 6.80 6.89 -11.27
CA PRO A 168 7.73 6.47 -12.33
C PRO A 168 7.85 4.94 -12.52
N TYR A 169 7.55 4.15 -11.49
CA TYR A 169 7.55 2.68 -11.55
C TYR A 169 6.27 2.12 -12.20
N PHE A 170 5.26 2.95 -12.47
CA PHE A 170 4.00 2.52 -13.10
C PHE A 170 3.76 3.27 -14.42
N PRO A 171 4.69 3.21 -15.40
CA PRO A 171 4.63 4.03 -16.61
C PRO A 171 3.44 3.70 -17.52
N PHE A 172 2.86 2.51 -17.35
CA PHE A 172 1.70 2.04 -18.12
C PHE A 172 0.41 2.00 -17.27
N GLY A 173 0.41 2.69 -16.13
CA GLY A 173 -0.68 2.62 -15.15
C GLY A 173 -0.48 1.50 -14.14
N GLY A 174 -1.53 1.21 -13.38
CA GLY A 174 -1.49 0.26 -12.25
C GLY A 174 -1.23 0.92 -10.90
N PHE A 175 -0.91 2.21 -10.83
CA PHE A 175 -0.87 2.98 -9.59
C PHE A 175 -1.76 4.20 -9.70
N GLU A 176 -2.80 4.28 -8.86
CA GLU A 176 -3.69 5.44 -8.79
C GLU A 176 -3.62 6.08 -7.40
N TYR A 177 -3.55 7.41 -7.35
CA TYR A 177 -3.55 8.17 -6.11
C TYR A 177 -4.72 9.16 -6.10
N HIS A 178 -5.53 9.12 -5.05
CA HIS A 178 -6.62 10.05 -4.84
C HIS A 178 -6.56 10.64 -3.43
N GLU A 179 -6.44 11.96 -3.36
CA GLU A 179 -6.59 12.69 -2.11
C GLU A 179 -8.05 13.12 -1.93
N VAL A 180 -8.65 12.72 -0.82
CA VAL A 180 -10.05 12.99 -0.48
C VAL A 180 -10.10 13.76 0.83
N HIS A 181 -10.42 15.04 0.75
CA HIS A 181 -10.66 15.85 1.93
C HIS A 181 -12.04 15.53 2.50
N PHE A 182 -12.13 15.35 3.82
CA PHE A 182 -13.39 15.10 4.50
C PHE A 182 -13.67 16.14 5.59
N ASP A 183 -14.95 16.44 5.73
CA ASP A 183 -15.54 17.17 6.84
C ASP A 183 -16.87 16.47 7.09
N VAL A 184 -16.97 15.79 8.21
CA VAL A 184 -18.11 14.96 8.61
C VAL A 184 -18.61 15.36 10.00
N SER A 185 -18.41 16.62 10.39
CA SER A 185 -18.74 17.11 11.73
C SER A 185 -20.23 17.08 12.09
N ASN A 186 -21.13 16.91 11.12
CA ASN A 186 -22.57 16.74 11.34
C ASN A 186 -23.20 15.93 10.20
N GLU A 187 -24.46 15.52 10.39
CA GLU A 187 -25.22 14.67 9.46
C GLU A 187 -25.24 15.20 8.02
N SER A 188 -25.56 16.48 7.80
CA SER A 188 -25.58 17.05 6.45
C SER A 188 -24.22 16.97 5.75
N LYS A 189 -23.13 17.01 6.52
CA LYS A 189 -21.78 16.87 5.99
C LYS A 189 -21.38 15.42 5.78
N VAL A 190 -21.84 14.51 6.64
CA VAL A 190 -21.73 13.05 6.42
C VAL A 190 -22.37 12.67 5.10
N GLU A 191 -23.61 13.11 4.82
CA GLU A 191 -24.30 12.85 3.56
C GLU A 191 -23.51 13.37 2.35
N LYS A 192 -22.95 14.58 2.45
CA LYS A 192 -22.12 15.17 1.39
C LYS A 192 -20.83 14.39 1.15
N TYR A 193 -20.16 13.98 2.23
CA TYR A 193 -18.98 13.13 2.16
C TYR A 193 -19.31 11.81 1.46
N GLN A 194 -20.36 11.12 1.91
CA GLN A 194 -20.79 9.84 1.32
C GLN A 194 -21.17 10.00 -0.15
N ALA A 195 -21.89 11.06 -0.53
CA ALA A 195 -22.24 11.32 -1.92
C ALA A 195 -20.99 11.55 -2.80
N SER A 196 -20.01 12.32 -2.30
CA SER A 196 -18.74 12.58 -2.99
C SER A 196 -17.89 11.31 -3.11
N ALA A 197 -17.75 10.57 -2.02
CA ALA A 197 -17.01 9.31 -1.95
C ALA A 197 -17.62 8.26 -2.89
N ASN A 198 -18.94 8.07 -2.87
CA ASN A 198 -19.65 7.15 -3.75
C ASN A 198 -19.54 7.55 -5.23
N LYS A 199 -19.48 8.85 -5.55
CA LYS A 199 -19.23 9.31 -6.92
C LYS A 199 -17.82 8.92 -7.38
N LEU A 200 -16.81 9.09 -6.52
CA LEU A 200 -15.45 8.66 -6.81
C LEU A 200 -15.36 7.13 -6.92
N LEU A 201 -15.97 6.39 -5.99
CA LEU A 201 -16.07 4.93 -6.02
C LEU A 201 -16.58 4.43 -7.37
N LYS A 202 -17.70 4.97 -7.86
CA LYS A 202 -18.25 4.59 -9.18
C LYS A 202 -17.27 4.84 -10.31
N SER A 203 -16.55 5.95 -10.28
CA SER A 203 -15.51 6.24 -11.27
C SER A 203 -14.33 5.28 -11.18
N LEU A 204 -13.98 4.82 -9.98
CA LEU A 204 -12.89 3.87 -9.74
C LEU A 204 -13.29 2.48 -10.23
N LEU A 205 -14.44 1.97 -9.81
CA LEU A 205 -14.96 0.67 -10.26
C LEU A 205 -15.09 0.58 -11.79
N ALA A 206 -15.41 1.70 -12.45
CA ALA A 206 -15.46 1.76 -13.92
C ALA A 206 -14.08 1.63 -14.60
N LYS A 207 -12.98 1.89 -13.89
CA LYS A 207 -11.61 1.75 -14.43
C LYS A 207 -11.07 0.33 -14.30
N GLY A 208 -11.59 -0.46 -13.35
CA GLY A 208 -11.18 -1.84 -13.12
C GLY A 208 -10.93 -2.14 -11.64
N THR A 209 -10.10 -3.15 -11.41
CA THR A 209 -9.75 -3.65 -10.08
C THR A 209 -8.31 -3.34 -9.72
N TRP A 210 -8.05 -3.34 -8.42
CA TRP A 210 -6.70 -3.21 -7.88
C TRP A 210 -6.37 -4.42 -7.03
N THR A 211 -5.17 -4.96 -7.21
CA THR A 211 -4.67 -6.03 -6.34
C THR A 211 -4.50 -5.52 -4.91
N ARG A 212 -4.08 -4.27 -4.76
CA ARG A 212 -3.90 -3.61 -3.46
C ARG A 212 -4.71 -2.35 -3.32
N VAL A 213 -5.34 -2.19 -2.16
CA VAL A 213 -5.96 -0.93 -1.75
C VAL A 213 -5.26 -0.42 -0.50
N VAL A 214 -4.71 0.78 -0.57
CA VAL A 214 -4.11 1.47 0.57
C VAL A 214 -5.01 2.64 0.94
N ILE A 215 -5.59 2.58 2.13
CA ILE A 215 -6.31 3.69 2.74
C ILE A 215 -5.37 4.36 3.73
N ALA A 216 -4.87 5.52 3.36
CA ALA A 216 -4.09 6.39 4.22
C ALA A 216 -4.98 7.46 4.82
N MET A 217 -4.83 7.75 6.10
CA MET A 217 -5.57 8.83 6.76
C MET A 217 -4.60 9.80 7.41
N THR A 218 -4.73 11.09 7.09
CA THR A 218 -4.04 12.17 7.78
C THR A 218 -5.05 12.93 8.63
N ASN A 219 -4.93 12.77 9.94
CA ASN A 219 -5.89 13.33 10.89
C ASN A 219 -5.20 13.80 12.17
N HIS A 220 -5.88 14.64 12.94
CA HIS A 220 -5.52 14.93 14.32
C HIS A 220 -6.31 14.05 15.27
N THR A 221 -5.73 13.84 16.45
CA THR A 221 -6.41 13.20 17.56
C THR A 221 -6.51 14.18 18.71
N ASN A 222 -7.61 14.10 19.46
CA ASN A 222 -7.76 14.83 20.71
C ASN A 222 -6.66 14.35 21.68
N ASN A 223 -5.92 15.28 22.29
CA ASN A 223 -4.79 14.92 23.16
C ASN A 223 -5.20 14.12 24.39
N ASP A 224 -6.38 14.39 24.95
CA ASP A 224 -6.82 13.82 26.21
C ASP A 224 -7.59 12.53 25.98
N LEU A 225 -8.45 12.56 24.96
CA LEU A 225 -9.40 11.48 24.69
C LEU A 225 -8.94 10.51 23.62
N GLY A 226 -7.93 10.84 22.80
CA GLY A 226 -7.50 10.00 21.67
C GLY A 226 -8.44 10.01 20.45
N ASP A 227 -9.63 10.59 20.58
CA ASP A 227 -10.66 10.71 19.53
C ASP A 227 -10.15 11.35 18.24
N LEU A 228 -10.69 10.91 17.10
CA LEU A 228 -10.34 11.41 15.77
C LEU A 228 -11.17 12.63 15.40
N TYR A 229 -10.53 13.63 14.77
CA TYR A 229 -11.23 14.83 14.35
C TYR A 229 -12.14 14.53 13.15
N LEU A 230 -13.35 15.09 13.19
CA LEU A 230 -14.36 14.96 12.14
C LEU A 230 -14.37 16.13 11.16
N GLY A 231 -13.82 17.28 11.55
CA GLY A 231 -13.87 18.53 10.79
C GLY A 231 -14.41 19.67 11.63
N TYR A 232 -14.87 20.74 10.98
CA TYR A 232 -15.24 21.98 11.65
C TYR A 232 -16.73 22.06 12.01
N GLU A 233 -17.08 22.52 13.19
CA GLU A 233 -18.46 22.83 13.57
C GLU A 233 -18.65 24.29 13.96
N GLY A 234 -19.90 24.77 13.84
CA GLY A 234 -20.30 26.10 14.25
C GLY A 234 -19.74 27.23 13.38
N LYS A 235 -20.01 28.47 13.82
CA LYS A 235 -19.56 29.69 13.12
C LYS A 235 -18.07 29.97 13.33
N THR A 236 -17.50 29.48 14.43
CA THR A 236 -16.09 29.70 14.80
C THR A 236 -15.13 28.73 14.12
N LYS A 237 -15.65 27.72 13.40
CA LYS A 237 -14.86 26.65 12.75
C LYS A 237 -13.95 25.95 13.75
N GLU A 238 -14.51 25.55 14.88
CA GLU A 238 -13.80 24.72 15.84
C GLU A 238 -13.85 23.27 15.40
N TYR A 239 -12.75 22.54 15.58
CA TYR A 239 -12.78 21.11 15.31
C TYR A 239 -13.65 20.39 16.33
N VAL A 240 -14.40 19.41 15.88
CA VAL A 240 -15.06 18.40 16.73
C VAL A 240 -14.42 17.05 16.48
N ALA A 241 -14.50 16.17 17.47
CA ALA A 241 -13.94 14.83 17.39
C ALA A 241 -14.99 13.78 17.76
N ALA A 242 -14.78 12.54 17.31
CA ALA A 242 -15.61 11.40 17.70
C ALA A 242 -14.74 10.22 18.08
N ARG A 243 -15.35 9.26 18.77
CA ARG A 243 -14.69 8.00 19.09
C ARG A 243 -14.24 7.31 17.81
N VAL A 244 -13.18 6.51 17.94
CA VAL A 244 -12.53 5.87 16.80
C VAL A 244 -13.48 4.95 16.01
N ASP A 245 -14.32 4.19 16.70
CA ASP A 245 -15.30 3.31 16.09
C ASP A 245 -16.42 4.06 15.37
N GLU A 246 -16.92 5.14 15.96
CA GLU A 246 -17.88 6.04 15.31
C GLU A 246 -17.27 6.69 14.05
N PHE A 247 -16.01 7.14 14.14
CA PHE A 247 -15.29 7.72 13.02
C PHE A 247 -15.14 6.74 11.85
N PHE A 248 -14.66 5.52 12.11
CA PHE A 248 -14.49 4.51 11.06
C PHE A 248 -15.84 4.05 10.48
N GLY A 249 -16.89 3.95 11.32
CA GLY A 249 -18.26 3.67 10.90
C GLY A 249 -18.86 4.72 9.94
N ILE A 250 -18.27 5.91 9.85
CA ILE A 250 -18.66 6.97 8.91
C ILE A 250 -17.76 6.99 7.68
N ILE A 251 -16.45 6.88 7.89
CA ILE A 251 -15.43 7.16 6.87
C ILE A 251 -15.19 5.98 5.94
N LEU A 252 -15.21 4.75 6.43
CA LEU A 252 -14.87 3.57 5.63
C LEU A 252 -16.00 3.00 4.76
N PRO A 253 -17.31 3.04 5.14
CA PRO A 253 -18.35 2.36 4.37
C PRO A 253 -18.38 2.66 2.86
N PRO A 254 -18.15 3.90 2.39
CA PRO A 254 -18.11 4.18 0.94
C PRO A 254 -17.01 3.43 0.17
N TRP A 255 -16.00 2.89 0.85
CA TRP A 255 -14.84 2.23 0.25
C TRP A 255 -14.86 0.72 0.44
N GLN A 256 -15.83 0.17 1.17
CA GLN A 256 -15.89 -1.24 1.55
C GLN A 256 -15.80 -2.16 0.33
N VAL A 257 -16.53 -1.83 -0.74
CA VAL A 257 -16.52 -2.62 -2.00
C VAL A 257 -15.12 -2.70 -2.63
N LEU A 258 -14.27 -1.67 -2.49
CA LEU A 258 -12.89 -1.74 -2.99
C LEU A 258 -12.01 -2.60 -2.09
N ILE A 259 -12.21 -2.50 -0.77
CA ILE A 259 -11.48 -3.28 0.23
C ILE A 259 -11.78 -4.77 0.05
N ASP A 260 -13.05 -5.14 -0.06
CA ASP A 260 -13.50 -6.54 -0.14
C ASP A 260 -13.02 -7.25 -1.41
N HIS A 261 -12.83 -6.51 -2.50
CA HIS A 261 -12.38 -7.05 -3.78
C HIS A 261 -10.86 -7.02 -3.97
N ALA A 262 -10.12 -6.32 -3.11
CA ALA A 262 -8.67 -6.30 -3.18
C ALA A 262 -8.07 -7.59 -2.62
N THR A 263 -6.99 -8.09 -3.21
CA THR A 263 -6.24 -9.21 -2.63
C THR A 263 -5.59 -8.81 -1.30
N GLU A 264 -5.13 -7.56 -1.20
CA GLU A 264 -4.51 -7.02 0.00
C GLU A 264 -5.04 -5.60 0.27
N SER A 265 -5.43 -5.33 1.51
CA SER A 265 -5.86 -3.99 1.95
C SER A 265 -5.01 -3.51 3.13
N TYR A 266 -4.62 -2.23 3.11
CA TYR A 266 -3.81 -1.63 4.16
C TYR A 266 -4.45 -0.35 4.67
N LEU A 267 -4.46 -0.18 5.99
CA LEU A 267 -4.85 1.07 6.66
C LEU A 267 -3.61 1.74 7.26
N TRP A 268 -3.32 2.97 6.86
CA TRP A 268 -2.19 3.75 7.36
C TRP A 268 -2.73 4.99 8.07
N LEU A 269 -2.50 5.10 9.38
CA LEU A 269 -2.99 6.22 10.19
C LEU A 269 -1.84 7.17 10.54
N LEU A 270 -1.83 8.35 9.92
CA LEU A 270 -0.97 9.45 10.27
C LEU A 270 -1.72 10.41 11.19
N CYS A 271 -1.70 10.10 12.48
CA CYS A 271 -2.35 10.88 13.52
C CYS A 271 -1.47 11.01 14.76
N CYS A 272 -1.89 11.83 15.73
CA CYS A 272 -1.08 12.06 16.93
C CYS A 272 -1.12 10.82 17.84
N GLY A 273 -0.07 10.65 18.67
CA GLY A 273 0.12 9.46 19.51
C GLY A 273 -0.98 9.21 20.55
N SER A 274 -1.86 10.18 20.82
CA SER A 274 -2.94 9.97 21.80
C SER A 274 -3.90 8.83 21.44
N ILE A 275 -4.02 8.46 20.15
CA ILE A 275 -4.82 7.30 19.73
C ILE A 275 -4.26 5.96 20.25
N ILE A 276 -2.94 5.87 20.43
CA ILE A 276 -2.25 4.67 20.94
C ILE A 276 -1.96 4.76 22.43
N ASP A 277 -1.72 5.96 22.95
CA ASP A 277 -1.37 6.18 24.35
C ASP A 277 -2.59 6.09 25.28
N ASN A 278 -3.80 6.30 24.75
CA ASN A 278 -5.05 6.13 25.47
C ASN A 278 -5.58 4.68 25.29
N ALA A 279 -5.61 3.90 26.36
CA ALA A 279 -5.97 2.47 26.31
C ALA A 279 -7.41 2.21 25.83
N GLU A 280 -8.37 3.05 26.19
CA GLU A 280 -9.76 2.93 25.74
C GLU A 280 -9.86 3.18 24.24
N THR A 281 -9.21 4.25 23.76
CA THR A 281 -9.17 4.61 22.34
C THR A 281 -8.47 3.53 21.51
N PHE A 282 -7.35 3.02 22.02
CA PHE A 282 -6.61 1.97 21.33
C PHE A 282 -7.43 0.67 21.23
N SER A 283 -8.23 0.35 22.25
CA SER A 283 -9.19 -0.76 22.19
C SER A 283 -10.24 -0.54 21.07
N HIS A 284 -10.82 0.65 20.97
CA HIS A 284 -11.74 0.99 19.87
C HIS A 284 -11.07 0.89 18.50
N LEU A 285 -9.81 1.31 18.38
CA LEU A 285 -9.02 1.16 17.17
C LEU A 285 -8.84 -0.31 16.77
N GLN A 286 -8.47 -1.17 17.73
CA GLN A 286 -8.31 -2.61 17.49
C GLN A 286 -9.61 -3.25 17.02
N VAL A 287 -10.73 -2.95 17.68
CA VAL A 287 -12.05 -3.49 17.29
C VAL A 287 -12.47 -3.01 15.91
N SER A 288 -12.19 -1.75 15.55
CA SER A 288 -12.61 -1.17 14.27
C SER A 288 -11.83 -1.71 13.06
N ILE A 289 -10.60 -2.23 13.27
CA ILE A 289 -9.72 -2.72 12.20
C ILE A 289 -9.76 -4.25 12.07
N LEU A 290 -10.10 -4.98 13.14
CA LEU A 290 -10.10 -6.45 13.15
C LEU A 290 -11.45 -7.08 12.76
N GLN A 291 -12.43 -6.28 12.34
CA GLN A 291 -13.71 -6.73 11.79
C GLN A 291 -13.59 -6.95 10.29
#